data_AF-A0A0G1HFI6-F1
#
_entry.id   AF-A0A0G1HFI6-F1
#
_cell.length_a   1.000
_cell.length_b   1.000
_cell.length_c   1.000
_cell.angle_alpha   90.00
_cell.angle_beta   90.00
_cell.angle_gamma   90.00
#
_symmetry.space_group_name_H-M   'P 1'
#
loop_
_entity.id
_entity.type
_entity.pdbx_description
1 polymer ?
#
loop_
_entity_poly.entity_id
_entity_poly.type
_entity_poly.pdbx_seq_one_letter_code
_entity_poly.pdbx_strand_id
1 'polypeptide(L)'
;MGFFGNNDRISHHELKKALYHLKGKEGFSDHHLRQIKETFRGDIDEDGSGSGISKEELKKGIHWLKEHPGQHHLSTDHIEKLESALRHHL
;
A
#
# COMPACT_ATOMS: atom_id res chain seq x y z
N MET A 1 1.07 10.25 22.05
CA MET A 1 1.10 9.35 20.87
C MET A 1 1.38 10.21 19.64
N GLY A 2 2.65 10.42 19.31
CA GLY A 2 3.06 11.18 18.13
C GLY A 2 4.17 10.39 17.45
N PHE A 3 3.83 9.69 16.38
CA PHE A 3 4.77 8.96 15.54
C PHE A 3 4.59 9.42 14.09
N PHE A 4 4.70 10.73 13.87
CA PHE A 4 4.90 11.30 12.53
C PHE A 4 6.31 11.88 12.51
N GLY A 5 7.30 10.98 12.50
CA GLY A 5 8.65 11.36 12.13
C GLY A 5 8.63 11.75 10.66
N ASN A 6 9.29 12.85 10.31
CA ASN A 6 9.58 13.33 8.96
C ASN A 6 10.33 12.27 8.14
N ASN A 7 9.66 11.19 7.76
CA ASN A 7 10.16 10.21 6.82
C ASN A 7 9.12 10.14 5.72
N ASP A 8 9.47 10.60 4.52
CA ASP A 8 8.59 10.66 3.34
C ASP A 8 8.25 9.25 2.78
N ARG A 9 8.38 8.24 3.64
CA ARG A 9 8.37 6.81 3.34
C ARG A 9 7.41 6.08 4.26
N ILE A 10 6.58 5.23 3.67
CA ILE A 10 5.61 4.40 4.36
C ILE A 10 6.33 3.14 4.84
N SER A 11 6.52 3.02 6.15
CA SER A 11 7.04 1.79 6.74
C SER A 11 6.04 0.63 6.61
N HIS A 12 6.53 -0.61 6.69
CA HIS A 12 5.70 -1.81 6.66
C HIS A 12 4.49 -1.76 7.60
N HIS A 13 4.68 -1.19 8.80
CA HIS A 13 3.63 -1.07 9.81
C HIS A 13 2.53 -0.09 9.39
N GLU A 14 2.89 1.03 8.75
CA GLU A 14 1.95 2.03 8.23
C GLU A 14 1.11 1.43 7.10
N LEU A 15 1.76 0.76 6.14
CA LEU A 15 1.06 0.04 5.06
C LEU A 15 0.10 -1.01 5.63
N LYS A 16 0.55 -1.80 6.63
CA LYS A 16 -0.29 -2.81 7.27
C LYS A 16 -1.51 -2.18 7.95
N LYS A 17 -1.38 -1.01 8.59
CA LYS A 17 -2.51 -0.27 9.17
C LYS A 17 -3.48 0.22 8.10
N ALA A 18 -2.99 0.82 7.02
CA ALA A 18 -3.83 1.27 5.91
C ALA A 18 -4.63 0.11 5.31
N LEU A 19 -3.98 -1.04 5.08
CA LEU A 19 -4.61 -2.27 4.61
C LEU A 19 -5.66 -2.83 5.59
N TYR A 20 -5.38 -2.78 6.89
CA TYR A 20 -6.35 -3.21 7.89
C TYR A 20 -7.58 -2.29 7.93
N HIS A 21 -7.38 -0.98 7.74
CA HIS A 21 -8.47 -0.02 7.64
C HIS A 21 -9.32 -0.29 6.39
N LEU A 22 -8.70 -0.57 5.24
CA LEU A 22 -9.39 -0.97 4.01
C LEU A 22 -10.17 -2.29 4.17
N LYS A 23 -9.61 -3.26 4.91
CA LYS A 23 -10.34 -4.49 5.29
C LYS A 23 -11.64 -4.17 6.01
N GLY A 24 -11.56 -3.34 7.05
CA GLY A 24 -12.67 -3.05 7.95
C GLY A 24 -13.72 -2.10 7.37
N LYS A 25 -13.31 -1.09 6.60
CA LYS A 25 -14.23 -0.10 6.02
C LYS A 25 -14.75 -0.49 4.64
N GLU A 26 -13.89 -1.04 3.80
CA GLU A 26 -14.13 -1.17 2.37
C GLU A 26 -14.39 -2.62 1.93
N GLY A 27 -14.39 -3.58 2.86
CA GLY A 27 -14.73 -4.97 2.58
C GLY A 27 -13.64 -5.75 1.84
N PHE A 28 -12.38 -5.30 1.90
CA PHE A 28 -11.28 -6.01 1.25
C PHE A 28 -11.12 -7.41 1.86
N SER A 29 -11.10 -8.45 1.02
CA SER A 29 -10.77 -9.79 1.48
C SER A 29 -9.28 -9.92 1.80
N ASP A 30 -8.93 -10.88 2.67
CA ASP A 30 -7.54 -11.17 3.02
C ASP A 30 -6.66 -11.45 1.79
N HIS A 31 -7.24 -12.00 0.72
CA HIS A 31 -6.56 -12.21 -0.56
C HIS A 31 -6.13 -10.90 -1.23
N HIS A 32 -7.01 -9.90 -1.26
CA HIS A 32 -6.70 -8.57 -1.80
C HIS A 32 -5.56 -7.90 -1.03
N LEU A 33 -5.61 -7.96 0.31
CA LEU A 33 -4.58 -7.38 1.17
C LEU A 33 -3.24 -8.08 1.02
N ARG A 34 -3.26 -9.40 0.79
CA ARG A 34 -2.05 -10.19 0.52
C ARG A 34 -1.43 -9.79 -0.80
N GLN A 35 -2.22 -9.66 -1.86
CA GLN A 35 -1.75 -9.24 -3.19
C GLN A 35 -1.09 -7.87 -3.14
N ILE A 36 -1.75 -6.89 -2.50
CA ILE A 36 -1.18 -5.56 -2.31
C ILE A 36 0.13 -5.65 -1.52
N LYS A 37 0.14 -6.41 -0.42
CA LYS A 37 1.37 -6.63 0.34
C LYS A 37 2.47 -7.23 -0.51
N GLU A 38 2.19 -8.24 -1.34
CA GLU A 38 3.20 -8.87 -2.19
C GLU A 38 3.74 -7.92 -3.28
N THR A 39 2.89 -7.09 -3.87
CA THR A 39 3.32 -6.03 -4.80
C THR A 39 4.31 -5.08 -4.14
N PHE A 40 4.04 -4.66 -2.89
CA PHE A 40 4.91 -3.74 -2.16
C PHE A 40 5.99 -4.44 -1.31
N ARG A 41 5.96 -5.77 -1.22
CA ARG A 41 6.89 -6.53 -0.37
C ARG A 41 8.31 -6.41 -0.89
N GLY A 42 8.50 -6.40 -2.21
CA GLY A 42 9.81 -6.21 -2.82
C GLY A 42 10.51 -4.93 -2.34
N ASP A 43 9.75 -3.84 -2.18
CA ASP A 43 10.23 -2.54 -1.68
C ASP A 43 10.47 -2.51 -0.16
N ILE A 44 9.72 -3.32 0.59
CA ILE A 44 9.73 -3.29 2.06
C ILE A 44 10.79 -4.24 2.65
N ASP A 45 11.04 -5.38 1.99
CA ASP A 45 11.92 -6.46 2.47
C ASP A 45 13.41 -6.14 2.24
N GLU A 46 13.73 -5.02 1.57
CA GLU A 46 15.11 -4.53 1.44
C GLU A 46 15.61 -4.05 2.82
N ASP A 47 16.30 -4.94 3.55
CA ASP A 47 16.86 -4.72 4.88
C ASP A 47 18.02 -3.71 4.80
N GLY A 48 17.71 -2.43 5.01
CA GLY A 48 18.68 -1.33 4.93
C GLY A 48 18.10 -0.04 5.48
N SER A 49 18.93 0.98 5.75
CA SER A 49 18.47 2.31 6.22
C SER A 49 17.49 3.03 5.26
N GLY A 50 17.16 2.41 4.11
CA GLY A 50 16.14 2.83 3.18
C GLY A 50 14.83 2.03 3.20
N SER A 51 14.61 1.09 4.13
CA SER A 51 13.41 0.26 4.17
C SER A 51 12.12 1.10 4.29
N GLY A 52 11.20 0.93 3.36
CA GLY A 52 9.92 1.62 3.33
C GLY A 52 9.60 2.19 1.94
N ILE A 53 8.31 2.28 1.65
CA ILE A 53 7.82 2.66 0.33
C ILE A 53 7.82 4.18 0.22
N SER A 54 8.58 4.72 -0.70
CA SER A 54 8.60 6.16 -0.98
C SER A 54 7.32 6.58 -1.71
N LYS A 55 6.97 7.86 -1.69
CA LYS A 55 5.79 8.39 -2.43
C LYS A 55 5.76 7.98 -3.90
N GLU A 56 6.92 8.00 -4.54
CA GLU A 56 7.06 7.61 -5.95
C GLU A 56 6.82 6.11 -6.16
N GLU A 57 7.33 5.27 -5.26
CA GLU A 57 7.13 3.81 -5.29
C GLU A 57 5.68 3.45 -5.02
N LEU A 58 5.03 4.17 -4.12
CA LEU A 58 3.59 4.03 -3.87
C LEU A 58 2.77 4.31 -5.13
N LYS A 59 3.05 5.44 -5.81
CA LYS A 59 2.40 5.80 -7.08
C LYS A 59 2.66 4.75 -8.15
N LYS A 60 3.89 4.25 -8.27
CA LYS A 60 4.24 3.18 -9.22
C LYS A 60 3.48 1.89 -8.91
N GLY A 61 3.39 1.49 -7.64
CA GLY A 61 2.63 0.31 -7.24
C GLY A 61 1.14 0.45 -7.53
N ILE A 62 0.53 1.60 -7.21
CA ILE A 62 -0.88 1.87 -7.53
C ILE A 62 -1.09 1.87 -9.05
N HIS A 63 -0.19 2.48 -9.82
CA HIS A 63 -0.26 2.50 -11.27
C HIS A 63 -0.14 1.09 -11.86
N TRP A 64 0.81 0.30 -11.35
CA TRP A 64 0.98 -1.10 -11.73
C TRP A 64 -0.29 -1.93 -11.46
N LEU A 65 -0.95 -1.72 -10.31
CA LEU A 65 -2.24 -2.35 -10.03
C LEU A 65 -3.34 -1.89 -11.02
N LYS A 66 -3.35 -0.62 -11.43
CA LYS A 66 -4.29 -0.12 -12.45
C LYS A 66 -4.02 -0.72 -13.83
N GLU A 67 -2.76 -0.90 -14.21
CA GLU A 67 -2.34 -1.43 -15.52
C GLU A 67 -2.41 -2.96 -15.60
N HIS A 68 -2.32 -3.67 -14.47
CA HIS A 68 -2.35 -5.13 -14.41
C HIS A 68 -3.55 -5.71 -13.63
N PRO A 69 -4.81 -5.33 -13.97
CA PRO A 69 -5.99 -5.84 -13.29
C PRO A 69 -6.20 -7.36 -13.47
N GLY A 70 -5.51 -7.99 -14.42
CA GLY A 70 -5.53 -9.45 -14.60
C GLY A 70 -4.57 -10.21 -13.68
N GLN A 71 -3.59 -9.53 -13.07
CA GLN A 71 -2.62 -10.15 -12.16
C GLN A 71 -3.12 -10.21 -10.72
N HIS A 72 -4.24 -9.55 -10.43
CA HIS A 72 -4.85 -9.51 -9.12
C HIS A 72 -6.36 -9.38 -9.18
N HIS A 73 -7.06 -9.76 -8.11
CA HIS A 73 -8.52 -9.63 -8.03
C HIS A 73 -9.01 -8.23 -7.56
N LEU A 74 -8.15 -7.21 -7.57
CA LEU A 74 -8.56 -5.85 -7.21
C LEU A 74 -9.30 -5.18 -8.37
N SER A 75 -10.55 -4.79 -8.12
CA SER A 75 -11.29 -3.87 -8.99
C SER A 75 -10.70 -2.46 -8.95
N THR A 76 -10.99 -1.64 -9.96
CA THR A 76 -10.59 -0.23 -10.00
C THR A 76 -11.02 0.54 -8.74
N ASP A 77 -12.25 0.30 -8.26
CA ASP A 77 -12.75 0.87 -7.00
C ASP A 77 -11.86 0.54 -5.79
N HIS A 78 -11.38 -0.71 -5.69
CA HIS A 78 -10.43 -1.09 -4.64
C HIS A 78 -9.11 -0.33 -4.78
N ILE A 79 -8.62 -0.13 -6.00
CA ILE A 79 -7.36 0.60 -6.21
C ILE A 79 -7.53 2.07 -5.86
N GLU A 80 -8.64 2.70 -6.21
CA GLU A 80 -8.96 4.08 -5.84
C GLU A 80 -9.11 4.24 -4.32
N LYS A 81 -9.72 3.28 -3.64
CA LYS A 81 -9.80 3.27 -2.17
C LYS A 81 -8.46 3.10 -1.51
N LEU A 82 -7.61 2.23 -2.07
CA LEU A 82 -6.23 2.07 -1.64
C LEU A 82 -5.45 3.39 -1.80
N GLU A 83 -5.56 4.03 -2.96
CA GLU A 83 -4.97 5.34 -3.25
C GLU A 83 -5.49 6.40 -2.27
N SER A 84 -6.79 6.44 -1.99
CA SER A 84 -7.41 7.36 -1.06
C SER A 84 -6.96 7.15 0.39
N ALA A 85 -6.85 5.89 0.84
CA ALA A 85 -6.34 5.55 2.15
C ALA A 85 -4.86 5.92 2.33
N LEU A 86 -4.09 5.85 1.25
CA LEU A 86 -2.67 6.19 1.24
C LEU A 86 -2.41 7.65 0.81
N ARG A 87 -3.45 8.42 0.46
CA ARG A 87 -3.34 9.82 0.00
C ARG A 87 -2.71 10.73 1.05
N HIS A 88 -2.90 10.42 2.33
CA HIS A 88 -2.22 11.13 3.42
C HIS A 88 -0.70 10.98 3.39
N HIS A 89 -0.19 9.98 2.68
CA HIS A 89 1.22 9.71 2.48
C HIS A 89 1.71 10.04 1.07
N LEU A 90 0.85 10.49 0.15
CA LEU A 90 1.19 10.93 -1.22
C LEU A 90 1.56 12.41 -1.30
#